data_AF-A0A519QYN5-F1
#
_entry.id   AF-A0A519QYN5-F1
#
_cell.length_a   1.000
_cell.length_b   1.000
_cell.length_c   1.000
_cell.angle_alpha   90.00
_cell.angle_beta   90.00
_cell.angle_gamma   90.00
#
_symmetry.space_group_name_H-M   'P 1'
#
loop_
_entity.id
_entity.type
_entity.pdbx_description
1 polymer ?
#
loop_
_entity_poly.entity_id
_entity_poly.type
_entity_poly.pdbx_seq_one_letter_code
_entity_poly.pdbx_strand_id
1 'polypeptide(L)'
;MVKAARVELVSYEKTGGGLVTVVVRGDVAAVKAATDAGARAAEKIGEMVSVHVIPRPHSNVDKVLPLGRQESSQGSNGKNSEV
;
A
#
# COMPACT_ATOMS: atom_id res chain seq x y z
N MET A 1 -6.32 9.19 -4.89
CA MET A 1 -5.12 8.40 -5.25
C MET A 1 -5.33 7.61 -6.54
N VAL A 2 -6.07 6.50 -6.56
CA VAL A 2 -6.26 5.64 -7.76
C VAL A 2 -6.87 6.31 -9.00
N LYS A 3 -7.63 7.41 -8.83
CA LYS A 3 -8.19 8.20 -9.94
C LYS A 3 -7.18 9.20 -10.53
N ALA A 4 -6.10 9.51 -9.82
CA ALA A 4 -5.15 10.54 -10.21
C ALA A 4 -3.96 9.96 -11.00
N ALA A 5 -3.56 8.72 -10.70
CA ALA A 5 -2.48 8.03 -11.39
C ALA A 5 -2.72 6.52 -11.39
N ARG A 6 -1.98 5.81 -12.26
CA ARG A 6 -2.02 4.35 -12.37
C ARG A 6 -1.31 3.72 -11.16
N VAL A 7 -2.04 3.58 -10.06
CA VAL A 7 -1.59 2.93 -8.82
C VAL A 7 -2.65 1.94 -8.33
N GLU A 8 -2.21 0.90 -7.63
CA GLU A 8 -3.07 -0.10 -7.01
C GLU A 8 -3.22 0.21 -5.52
N LEU A 9 -4.46 0.16 -5.01
CA LEU A 9 -4.72 0.23 -3.59
C LEU A 9 -4.54 -1.17 -3.00
N VAL A 10 -3.62 -1.30 -2.05
CA VAL A 10 -3.24 -2.61 -1.51
C VAL A 10 -3.94 -2.90 -0.21
N SER A 11 -3.88 -1.96 0.73
CA SER A 11 -4.45 -2.12 2.05
C SER A 11 -4.87 -0.77 2.62
N TYR A 12 -5.81 -0.82 3.55
CA TYR A 12 -6.15 0.29 4.42
C TYR A 12 -6.11 -0.24 5.85
N GLU A 13 -5.25 0.36 6.67
CA GLU A 13 -4.99 -0.11 8.02
C GLU A 13 -5.41 0.92 9.05
N LYS A 14 -6.13 0.45 10.07
CA LYS A 14 -6.55 1.27 11.21
C LYS A 14 -5.53 1.07 12.31
N THR A 15 -4.55 1.96 12.40
CA THR A 15 -3.44 1.86 13.36
C THR A 15 -3.89 2.16 14.81
N GLY A 16 -5.12 2.65 15.00
CA GLY A 16 -5.68 3.01 16.30
C GLY A 16 -5.55 4.50 16.60
N GLY A 17 -6.16 4.97 17.69
CA GLY A 17 -6.13 6.39 18.07
C GLY A 17 -6.79 7.33 17.05
N GLY A 18 -7.72 6.82 16.23
CA GLY A 18 -8.35 7.59 15.14
C GLY A 18 -7.49 7.71 13.88
N LEU A 19 -6.29 7.10 13.84
CA LEU A 19 -5.40 7.15 12.70
C LEU A 19 -5.69 6.00 11.73
N VAL A 20 -5.78 6.35 10.46
CA VAL A 20 -5.96 5.42 9.34
C VAL A 20 -4.88 5.68 8.31
N THR A 21 -4.18 4.62 7.91
CA THR A 21 -3.13 4.67 6.89
C THR A 21 -3.58 3.89 5.67
N VAL A 22 -3.41 4.48 4.48
CA VAL A 22 -3.71 3.83 3.20
C VAL A 22 -2.40 3.55 2.48
N VAL A 23 -2.27 2.34 1.94
CA VAL A 23 -1.09 1.91 1.21
C VAL A 23 -1.42 1.75 -0.26
N VAL A 24 -0.63 2.39 -1.12
CA VAL A 24 -0.72 2.25 -2.58
C VAL A 24 0.61 1.79 -3.17
N ARG A 25 0.54 1.02 -4.26
CA ARG A 25 1.71 0.48 -4.97
C ARG A 25 1.65 0.84 -6.46
N GLY A 26 2.82 0.98 -7.07
CA GLY A 26 2.98 1.28 -8.49
C GLY A 26 4.39 1.79 -8.79
N ASP A 27 4.59 2.31 -10.00
CA ASP A 27 5.84 2.97 -10.38
C ASP A 27 6.04 4.25 -9.56
N VAL A 28 7.28 4.57 -9.21
CA VAL A 28 7.63 5.69 -8.31
C VAL A 28 7.01 7.01 -8.77
N ALA A 29 7.00 7.27 -10.08
CA ALA A 29 6.40 8.47 -10.65
C ALA A 29 4.87 8.51 -10.47
N ALA A 30 4.20 7.38 -10.68
CA ALA A 30 2.75 7.25 -10.50
C ALA A 30 2.36 7.35 -9.02
N VAL A 31 3.13 6.72 -8.12
CA VAL A 31 2.93 6.79 -6.68
C VAL A 31 3.06 8.23 -6.19
N LYS A 32 4.13 8.94 -6.58
CA LYS A 32 4.32 10.34 -6.17
C LYS A 32 3.14 11.24 -6.57
N ALA A 33 2.70 11.13 -7.83
CA ALA A 33 1.53 11.87 -8.31
C ALA A 33 0.24 11.49 -7.57
N ALA A 34 0.03 10.19 -7.29
CA ALA A 34 -1.14 9.73 -6.56
C ALA A 34 -1.17 10.26 -5.13
N THR A 35 -0.03 10.25 -4.43
CA THR A 35 0.06 10.69 -3.03
C THR A 35 -0.08 12.19 -2.91
N ASP A 36 0.50 12.99 -3.83
CA ASP A 36 0.32 14.44 -3.86
C ASP A 36 -1.16 14.85 -4.10
N ALA A 37 -1.86 14.12 -4.97
CA ALA A 37 -3.28 14.34 -5.20
C ALA A 37 -4.14 13.87 -4.01
N GLY A 38 -3.77 12.76 -3.38
CA GLY A 38 -4.42 12.24 -2.17
C GLY A 38 -4.25 13.18 -0.98
N ALA A 39 -3.06 13.75 -0.82
CA ALA A 39 -2.70 14.68 0.23
C ALA A 39 -3.61 15.91 0.25
N ARG A 40 -3.68 16.60 -0.90
CA ARG A 40 -4.54 17.78 -1.07
C ARG A 40 -6.02 17.46 -0.90
N ALA A 41 -6.44 16.23 -1.20
CA ALA A 41 -7.82 15.82 -0.99
C ALA A 41 -8.10 15.57 0.49
N ALA A 42 -7.19 14.91 1.21
CA ALA A 42 -7.31 14.62 2.64
C ALA A 42 -7.35 15.92 3.47
N GLU A 43 -6.49 16.88 3.16
CA GLU A 43 -6.45 18.20 3.82
C GLU A 43 -7.75 19.02 3.68
N LYS A 44 -8.56 18.76 2.65
CA LYS A 44 -9.83 19.48 2.44
C LYS A 44 -10.97 18.99 3.32
N ILE A 45 -10.92 17.72 3.72
CA ILE A 45 -11.99 17.04 4.49
C ILE A 45 -11.58 16.81 5.94
N GLY A 46 -10.28 16.86 6.26
CA GLY A 46 -9.79 16.68 7.62
C GLY A 46 -8.30 16.95 7.75
N GLU A 47 -7.70 16.42 8.81
CA GLU A 47 -6.27 16.57 9.10
C GLU A 47 -5.47 15.43 8.49
N MET A 48 -4.37 15.77 7.81
CA MET A 48 -3.42 14.79 7.31
C MET A 48 -2.14 14.84 8.14
N VAL A 49 -1.80 13.70 8.76
CA VAL A 49 -0.66 13.62 9.68
C VAL A 49 0.68 13.45 8.95
N SER A 50 0.75 12.55 7.97
CA SER A 50 2.00 12.25 7.26
C SER A 50 1.76 11.63 5.90
N VAL A 51 2.69 11.91 4.99
CA VAL A 51 2.78 11.33 3.65
C VAL A 51 4.22 10.89 3.42
N HIS A 52 4.39 9.64 2.97
CA HIS A 52 5.70 9.11 2.66
C HIS A 52 5.67 8.25 1.40
N VAL A 53 6.73 8.34 0.60
CA VAL A 53 6.92 7.53 -0.60
C VAL A 53 8.24 6.80 -0.46
N ILE A 54 8.19 5.47 -0.59
CA ILE A 54 9.36 4.59 -0.55
C ILE A 54 9.60 4.09 -1.98
N PRO A 55 10.57 4.65 -2.73
CA PRO A 55 10.77 4.31 -4.14
C PRO A 55 11.17 2.84 -4.36
N ARG A 56 11.91 2.25 -3.41
CA ARG A 56 12.43 0.89 -3.52
C ARG A 56 12.43 0.22 -2.15
N PRO A 57 11.30 -0.31 -1.68
CA PRO A 57 11.25 -1.01 -0.41
C PRO A 57 12.13 -2.25 -0.44
N HIS A 58 12.80 -2.54 0.67
CA HIS A 58 13.57 -3.77 0.81
C HIS A 58 12.61 -4.96 0.91
N SER A 59 13.00 -6.12 0.37
CA SER A 59 12.13 -7.32 0.30
C SER A 59 11.61 -7.80 1.65
N ASN A 60 12.34 -7.55 2.73
CA ASN A 60 11.90 -7.85 4.10
C ASN A 60 10.74 -6.95 4.56
N VAL A 61 10.71 -5.69 4.12
CA VAL A 61 9.67 -4.72 4.49
C VAL A 61 8.32 -5.11 3.88
N ASP A 62 8.34 -5.60 2.64
CA ASP A 62 7.15 -6.09 1.93
C ASP A 62 6.53 -7.34 2.59
N LYS A 63 7.32 -8.14 3.31
CA LYS A 63 6.85 -9.36 4.00
C LYS A 63 6.31 -9.09 5.40
N VAL A 64 6.90 -8.13 6.12
CA VAL A 64 6.61 -7.87 7.53
C VAL A 64 5.49 -6.84 7.69
N LEU A 65 5.43 -5.84 6.82
CA LEU A 65 4.37 -4.85 6.84
C LEU A 65 3.23 -5.27 5.91
N PRO A 66 1.99 -4.83 6.16
CA PRO A 66 0.83 -5.09 5.31
C PRO A 66 0.86 -4.28 4.00
N LEU A 67 2.03 -4.20 3.36
CA LEU A 67 2.29 -3.54 2.07
C LEU A 67 2.13 -4.52 0.89
N GLY A 68 1.94 -5.80 1.20
CA GLY A 68 1.85 -6.89 0.24
C GLY A 68 0.49 -6.97 -0.45
N ARG A 69 0.52 -7.23 -1.76
CA ARG A 69 -0.62 -7.76 -2.52
C ARG A 69 -1.09 -9.03 -1.78
N GLN A 70 -2.24 -8.98 -1.14
CA GLN A 70 -2.87 -10.21 -0.63
C GLN A 70 -3.01 -11.15 -1.84
N GLU A 71 -2.34 -12.30 -1.81
CA GLU A 71 -2.47 -13.34 -2.82
C GLU A 71 -3.86 -13.97 -2.74
N SER A 72 -4.88 -13.27 -3.21
CA SER A 72 -6.16 -13.89 -3.54
C SER A 72 -6.06 -14.49 -4.95
N SER A 73 -5.59 -15.75 -4.98
CA SER A 73 -5.84 -16.84 -5.95
C SER A 73 -4.63 -17.41 -6.73
N GLN A 74 -4.01 -18.47 -6.21
CA GLN A 74 -3.69 -19.66 -7.00
C GLN A 74 -3.76 -20.94 -6.13
N GLY A 75 -4.67 -21.85 -6.47
CA GLY A 75 -4.81 -23.17 -5.84
C GLY A 75 -3.83 -24.22 -6.39
N SER A 76 -3.72 -25.31 -5.62
CA SER A 76 -3.20 -26.66 -5.95
C SER A 76 -1.75 -26.85 -6.46
N ASN A 77 -0.86 -27.29 -5.55
CA ASN A 77 0.01 -28.48 -5.65
C ASN A 77 0.81 -28.58 -4.32
N GLY A 78 0.88 -29.65 -3.52
CA GLY A 78 0.89 -31.08 -3.83
C GLY A 78 2.26 -31.67 -3.44
N LYS A 79 2.37 -32.15 -2.19
CA LYS A 79 3.36 -33.13 -1.61
C LYS A 79 4.87 -32.94 -1.86
N ASN A 80 5.64 -32.87 -0.76
CA ASN A 80 6.68 -33.85 -0.39
C ASN A 80 7.07 -33.60 1.09
N SER A 81 6.55 -34.33 2.08
CA SER A 81 7.10 -35.59 2.63
C SER A 81 8.62 -35.65 2.75
N GLU A 82 9.08 -35.83 4.00
CA GLU A 82 10.33 -36.45 4.49
C GLU A 82 11.65 -36.13 3.78
N VAL A 83 12.60 -35.60 4.55
CA VAL A 83 13.64 -36.44 5.18
C VAL A 83 13.93 -35.94 6.60
#